data_AF-A0A835PIA3-F1
#
_entry.id   AF-A0A835PIA3-F1
#
_cell.length_a   1.000
_cell.length_b   1.000
_cell.length_c   1.000
_cell.angle_alpha   90.00
_cell.angle_beta   90.00
_cell.angle_gamma   90.00
#
_symmetry.space_group_name_H-M   'P 1'
#
loop_
_entity.id
_entity.type
_entity.pdbx_description
1 polymer ?
#
loop_
_entity_poly.entity_id
_entity_poly.type
_entity_poly.pdbx_seq_one_letter_code
_entity_poly.pdbx_strand_id
1 'polypeptide(L)'
;MASQIGLKVQAVMSFHQCGGNVGDSCTIPLPRWVVEEMEKEPNLAYTDQWGRRNYEYVSLGCDDLSLLKGRTPVQCYADFMRSFRDRFAAMLGSTTVEIQVGMGPAGELRYPSYPELDGTWKFPGIGAFQCYDRFMLASLRASAISAGHPEWGHGGPSDAAGYNSWPEDAPFFRHDGAGWHSPYGDFFLSWYSGLLLQHGDKVLSAAAAVFHGTGTKISVKVAGIHWHYGTRSHAAELTAGYYNTYFRNGYMPIAEMIGRHGAVLNFTCVEMKNSEHPTDAMCRPEELVTQVATGGGRLA
;
A
#
# COMPACT_ATOMS: atom_id res chain seq x y z
N MET A 1 30.15 7.33 -9.55
CA MET A 1 30.41 7.63 -8.13
C MET A 1 30.37 6.39 -7.26
N ALA A 2 29.19 5.83 -6.90
CA ALA A 2 29.11 4.71 -5.93
C ALA A 2 30.03 3.52 -6.26
N SER A 3 30.01 3.06 -7.52
CA SER A 3 30.91 2.01 -8.01
C SER A 3 32.40 2.33 -7.83
N GLN A 4 32.80 3.59 -8.09
CA GLN A 4 34.21 4.02 -8.03
C GLN A 4 34.75 4.03 -6.59
N ILE A 5 33.88 4.19 -5.60
CA ILE A 5 34.25 4.19 -4.17
C ILE A 5 33.88 2.87 -3.46
N GLY A 6 33.50 1.83 -4.21
CA GLY A 6 33.24 0.49 -3.68
C GLY A 6 31.92 0.33 -2.92
N LEU A 7 30.99 1.29 -3.02
CA LEU A 7 29.68 1.17 -2.37
C LEU A 7 28.71 0.31 -3.17
N LYS A 8 27.84 -0.38 -2.44
CA LYS A 8 26.65 -1.04 -2.99
C LYS A 8 25.48 -0.07 -3.09
N VAL A 9 24.59 -0.32 -4.03
CA VAL A 9 23.41 0.48 -4.33
C VAL A 9 22.17 -0.39 -4.22
N GLN A 10 21.18 0.08 -3.46
CA GLN A 10 19.80 -0.36 -3.54
C GLN A 10 19.04 0.70 -4.34
N ALA A 11 18.48 0.32 -5.48
CA ALA A 11 17.74 1.24 -6.33
C ALA A 11 16.23 1.09 -6.08
N VAL A 12 15.53 2.20 -5.85
CA VAL A 12 14.07 2.20 -5.69
C VAL A 12 13.43 2.54 -7.03
N MET A 13 12.54 1.68 -7.51
CA MET A 13 11.65 1.99 -8.64
C MET A 13 10.48 2.82 -8.11
N SER A 14 10.74 4.12 -7.92
CA SER A 14 9.80 5.06 -7.30
C SER A 14 8.67 5.47 -8.25
N PHE A 15 7.66 4.62 -8.40
CA PHE A 15 6.46 4.90 -9.20
C PHE A 15 5.46 5.83 -8.49
N HIS A 16 5.93 6.71 -7.61
CA HIS A 16 5.13 7.59 -6.76
C HIS A 16 5.69 9.00 -6.75
N GLN A 17 4.85 9.96 -6.35
CA GLN A 17 5.29 11.32 -6.05
C GLN A 17 6.17 11.37 -4.80
N CYS A 18 7.25 12.14 -4.84
CA CYS A 18 7.95 12.63 -3.65
C CYS A 18 7.39 14.02 -3.29
N GLY A 19 7.07 14.27 -2.03
CA GLY A 19 6.39 15.47 -1.57
C GLY A 19 4.98 15.17 -1.08
N GLY A 20 4.64 15.64 0.12
CA GLY A 20 3.33 15.45 0.76
C GLY A 20 3.34 14.50 1.96
N ASN A 21 4.46 13.81 2.21
CA ASN A 21 4.67 12.95 3.39
C ASN A 21 5.70 13.56 4.35
N VAL A 22 5.72 13.08 5.61
CA VAL A 22 6.71 13.51 6.62
C VAL A 22 8.14 13.32 6.10
N GLY A 23 8.93 14.39 6.15
CA GLY A 23 10.36 14.36 5.80
C GLY A 23 10.67 14.63 4.33
N ASP A 24 9.66 14.77 3.45
CA ASP A 24 9.88 15.15 2.06
C ASP A 24 10.28 16.64 1.95
N SER A 25 11.53 16.91 1.56
CA SER A 25 12.04 18.27 1.35
C SER A 25 11.99 18.74 -0.11
N CYS A 26 11.51 17.89 -1.03
CA CYS A 26 11.37 18.20 -2.45
C CYS A 26 10.02 17.71 -2.98
N THR A 27 9.61 18.26 -4.12
CA THR A 27 8.36 17.90 -4.80
C THR A 27 8.67 17.38 -6.19
N ILE A 28 8.51 16.08 -6.39
CA ILE A 28 8.69 15.38 -7.66
C ILE A 28 7.40 14.62 -7.94
N PRO A 29 6.47 15.17 -8.75
CA PRO A 29 5.21 14.51 -9.05
C PRO A 29 5.42 13.30 -9.97
N LEU A 30 4.34 12.54 -10.20
CA LEU A 30 4.29 11.57 -11.29
C LEU A 30 4.65 12.24 -12.64
N PRO A 31 5.12 11.47 -13.65
CA PRO A 31 5.41 12.01 -14.96
C PRO A 31 4.23 12.83 -15.49
N ARG A 32 4.48 14.04 -15.99
CA ARG A 32 3.44 14.98 -16.43
C ARG A 32 2.38 14.35 -17.33
N TRP A 33 2.80 13.49 -18.26
CA TRP A 33 1.87 12.83 -19.18
C TRP A 33 0.92 11.85 -18.47
N VAL A 34 1.30 11.27 -17.32
CA VAL A 34 0.42 10.44 -16.48
C VAL A 34 -0.58 11.33 -15.78
N VAL A 35 -0.13 12.44 -15.19
CA VAL A 35 -1.00 13.43 -14.53
C VAL A 35 -2.05 13.97 -15.51
N GLU A 36 -1.65 14.29 -16.75
CA GLU A 36 -2.58 14.71 -17.82
C GLU A 36 -3.62 13.64 -18.17
N GLU A 37 -3.30 12.34 -18.07
CA GLU A 37 -4.31 11.28 -18.22
C GLU A 37 -5.19 11.16 -16.97
N MET A 38 -4.66 11.37 -15.76
CA MET A 38 -5.44 11.42 -14.52
C MET A 38 -6.38 12.65 -14.47
N GLU A 39 -6.05 13.74 -15.15
CA GLU A 39 -6.96 14.89 -15.30
C GLU A 39 -8.14 14.57 -16.23
N LYS A 40 -7.91 13.80 -17.31
CA LYS A 40 -8.95 13.35 -18.25
C LYS A 40 -9.81 12.23 -17.69
N GLU A 41 -9.18 11.28 -17.00
CA GLU A 41 -9.82 10.16 -16.31
C GLU A 41 -9.44 10.19 -14.83
N PRO A 42 -10.19 10.92 -13.99
CA PRO A 42 -9.81 11.08 -12.59
C PRO A 42 -9.96 9.85 -11.72
N ASN A 43 -10.62 8.80 -12.20
CA ASN A 43 -10.68 7.53 -11.48
C ASN A 43 -9.37 6.71 -11.59
N LEU A 44 -8.37 7.23 -12.32
CA LEU A 44 -6.99 6.75 -12.21
C LEU A 44 -6.36 7.09 -10.85
N ALA A 45 -6.91 8.04 -10.09
CA ALA A 45 -6.47 8.38 -8.74
C ALA A 45 -7.21 7.56 -7.68
N TYR A 46 -6.51 7.20 -6.61
CA TYR A 46 -7.19 6.72 -5.41
C TYR A 46 -8.16 7.78 -4.90
N THR A 47 -9.36 7.35 -4.51
CA THR A 47 -10.44 8.26 -4.13
C THR A 47 -11.06 7.84 -2.80
N ASP A 48 -11.26 8.81 -1.92
CA ASP A 48 -11.92 8.61 -0.62
C ASP A 48 -13.44 8.77 -0.69
N GLN A 49 -14.14 8.49 0.42
CA GLN A 49 -15.60 8.55 0.48
C GLN A 49 -16.20 9.95 0.28
N TRP A 50 -15.38 11.01 0.39
CA TRP A 50 -15.79 12.40 0.15
C TRP A 50 -15.45 12.86 -1.27
N GLY A 51 -14.93 11.96 -2.11
CA GLY A 51 -14.53 12.25 -3.48
C GLY A 51 -13.20 12.98 -3.62
N ARG A 52 -12.39 13.06 -2.55
CA ARG A 52 -11.03 13.61 -2.65
C ARG A 52 -10.13 12.59 -3.36
N ARG A 53 -9.24 13.10 -4.20
CA ARG A 53 -8.36 12.30 -5.05
C ARG A 53 -6.91 12.46 -4.64
N ASN A 54 -6.21 11.34 -4.49
CA ASN A 54 -4.78 11.33 -4.24
C ASN A 54 -4.02 11.06 -5.55
N TYR A 55 -3.17 12.01 -5.94
CA TYR A 55 -2.40 11.99 -7.19
C TYR A 55 -0.96 11.48 -7.01
N GLU A 56 -0.60 10.97 -5.84
CA GLU A 56 0.75 10.46 -5.56
C GLU A 56 1.04 9.14 -6.28
N TYR A 57 0.00 8.35 -6.60
CA TYR A 57 0.10 7.04 -7.21
C TYR A 57 -1.16 6.72 -8.03
N VAL A 58 -1.05 5.84 -9.03
CA VAL A 58 -2.19 5.38 -9.85
C VAL A 58 -2.96 4.29 -9.09
N SER A 59 -4.29 4.41 -8.97
CA SER A 59 -5.13 3.43 -8.27
C SER A 59 -4.93 2.02 -8.84
N LEU A 60 -4.76 1.04 -7.94
CA LEU A 60 -4.66 -0.38 -8.31
C LEU A 60 -5.92 -0.93 -8.99
N GLY A 61 -7.06 -0.23 -8.88
CA GLY A 61 -8.27 -0.55 -9.65
C GLY A 61 -8.04 -0.48 -11.17
N CYS A 62 -6.94 0.15 -11.59
CA CYS A 62 -6.59 0.38 -12.98
C CYS A 62 -5.48 -0.55 -13.52
N ASP A 63 -4.92 -1.46 -12.71
CA ASP A 63 -3.71 -2.24 -13.05
C ASP A 63 -3.75 -2.93 -14.42
N ASP A 64 -4.94 -3.40 -14.82
CA ASP A 64 -5.18 -4.15 -16.05
C ASP A 64 -5.88 -3.33 -17.15
N LEU A 65 -6.11 -2.03 -16.91
CA LEU A 65 -6.84 -1.15 -17.81
C LEU A 65 -5.88 -0.30 -18.65
N SER A 66 -6.03 -0.34 -19.98
CA SER A 66 -5.17 0.38 -20.93
C SER A 66 -5.45 1.89 -21.02
N LEU A 67 -5.49 2.57 -19.88
CA LEU A 67 -5.88 3.98 -19.75
C LEU A 67 -4.69 4.95 -19.81
N LEU A 68 -3.46 4.45 -19.83
CA LEU A 68 -2.24 5.27 -19.90
C LEU A 68 -1.69 5.29 -21.33
N LYS A 69 -2.40 6.02 -22.21
CA LYS A 69 -2.09 6.14 -23.65
C LYS A 69 -1.97 4.77 -24.34
N GLY A 70 -2.93 3.87 -24.07
CA GLY A 70 -3.00 2.53 -24.64
C GLY A 70 -2.21 1.45 -23.88
N ARG A 71 -1.56 1.79 -22.77
CA ARG A 71 -0.90 0.84 -21.87
C ARG A 71 -1.58 0.77 -20.51
N THR A 72 -1.43 -0.36 -19.83
CA THR A 72 -1.84 -0.49 -18.42
C THR A 72 -0.77 0.09 -17.47
N PRO A 73 -1.12 0.45 -16.22
CA PRO A 73 -0.15 0.84 -15.21
C PRO A 73 0.97 -0.18 -15.03
N VAL A 74 0.63 -1.48 -14.90
CA VAL A 74 1.62 -2.57 -14.74
C VAL A 74 2.55 -2.66 -15.96
N GLN A 75 2.04 -2.45 -17.18
CA GLN A 75 2.90 -2.37 -18.38
C GLN A 75 3.85 -1.17 -18.33
N CYS A 76 3.38 0.00 -17.90
CA CYS A 76 4.24 1.18 -17.74
C CYS A 76 5.35 0.94 -16.70
N TYR A 77 5.04 0.29 -15.57
CA TYR A 77 6.03 -0.09 -14.57
C TYR A 77 7.07 -1.06 -15.16
N ALA A 78 6.60 -2.10 -15.87
CA ALA A 78 7.47 -3.08 -16.51
C ALA A 78 8.39 -2.43 -17.57
N ASP A 79 7.85 -1.55 -18.41
CA ASP A 79 8.64 -0.83 -19.42
C ASP A 79 9.73 0.05 -18.79
N PHE A 80 9.40 0.75 -17.71
CA PHE A 80 10.36 1.55 -16.96
C PHE A 80 11.47 0.66 -16.37
N MET A 81 11.10 -0.45 -15.73
CA MET A 81 12.07 -1.40 -15.17
C MET A 81 12.97 -2.01 -16.26
N ARG A 82 12.42 -2.35 -17.43
CA ARG A 82 13.22 -2.84 -18.58
C ARG A 82 14.22 -1.81 -19.04
N SER A 83 13.78 -0.56 -19.21
CA SER A 83 14.67 0.54 -19.58
C SER A 83 15.78 0.76 -18.55
N PHE A 84 15.44 0.72 -17.26
CA PHE A 84 16.43 0.78 -16.17
C PHE A 84 17.43 -0.38 -16.26
N ARG A 85 16.93 -1.61 -16.41
CA ARG A 85 17.76 -2.80 -16.53
C ARG A 85 18.74 -2.67 -17.69
N ASP A 86 18.25 -2.31 -18.87
CA ASP A 86 19.08 -2.24 -20.09
C ASP A 86 20.12 -1.12 -19.98
N ARG A 87 19.73 0.04 -19.42
CA ARG A 87 20.65 1.16 -19.19
C ARG A 87 21.76 0.82 -18.19
N PHE A 88 21.43 0.08 -17.13
CA PHE A 88 22.33 -0.17 -16.00
C PHE A 88 22.85 -1.61 -15.94
N ALA A 89 22.71 -2.38 -17.03
CA ALA A 89 23.01 -3.81 -17.08
C ALA A 89 24.39 -4.19 -16.50
N ALA A 90 25.44 -3.41 -16.81
CA ALA A 90 26.80 -3.65 -16.33
C ALA A 90 26.97 -3.50 -14.80
N MET A 91 26.04 -2.82 -14.12
CA MET A 91 26.08 -2.57 -12.68
C MET A 91 25.14 -3.48 -11.88
N LEU A 92 24.20 -4.18 -12.53
CA LEU A 92 23.27 -5.08 -11.84
C LEU A 92 24.01 -6.31 -11.31
N GLY A 93 23.68 -6.72 -10.09
CA GLY A 93 24.34 -7.83 -9.38
C GLY A 93 25.74 -7.50 -8.86
N SER A 94 26.32 -6.36 -9.25
CA SER A 94 27.65 -5.91 -8.81
C SER A 94 27.56 -4.69 -7.90
N THR A 95 27.38 -3.51 -8.48
CA THR A 95 27.22 -2.24 -7.74
C THR A 95 25.78 -2.13 -7.24
N THR A 96 24.80 -2.32 -8.13
CA THR A 96 23.38 -2.38 -7.77
C THR A 96 23.05 -3.80 -7.32
N VAL A 97 22.76 -3.98 -6.05
CA VAL A 97 22.55 -5.31 -5.43
C VAL A 97 21.07 -5.61 -5.15
N GLU A 98 20.24 -4.56 -5.13
CA GLU A 98 18.82 -4.68 -4.81
C GLU A 98 18.00 -3.69 -5.64
N ILE A 99 16.82 -4.14 -6.06
CA ILE A 99 15.77 -3.35 -6.68
C ILE A 99 14.55 -3.38 -5.75
N GLN A 100 14.29 -2.27 -5.08
CA GLN A 100 13.06 -2.10 -4.32
C GLN A 100 11.97 -1.59 -5.26
N VAL A 101 10.86 -2.32 -5.37
CA VAL A 101 9.79 -2.00 -6.32
C VAL A 101 8.68 -1.25 -5.59
N GLY A 102 8.45 0.02 -5.96
CA GLY A 102 7.41 0.83 -5.37
C GLY A 102 6.01 0.38 -5.80
N MET A 103 5.08 0.22 -4.85
CA MET A 103 3.74 -0.34 -5.09
C MET A 103 2.60 0.53 -4.54
N GLY A 104 2.87 1.82 -4.34
CA GLY A 104 1.92 2.73 -3.74
C GLY A 104 2.56 4.05 -3.28
N PRO A 105 1.83 4.87 -2.50
CA PRO A 105 2.34 6.10 -1.91
C PRO A 105 3.61 5.83 -1.09
N ALA A 106 4.59 6.74 -1.17
CA ALA A 106 5.93 6.57 -0.59
C ALA A 106 6.66 5.27 -0.99
N GLY A 107 6.24 4.62 -2.08
CA GLY A 107 6.77 3.34 -2.56
C GLY A 107 6.29 2.12 -1.77
N GLU A 108 5.35 2.30 -0.85
CA GLU A 108 4.87 1.25 0.04
C GLU A 108 3.70 0.48 -0.57
N LEU A 109 3.63 -0.83 -0.33
CA LEU A 109 2.47 -1.64 -0.66
C LEU A 109 1.34 -1.32 0.34
N ARG A 110 0.56 -0.28 0.06
CA ARG A 110 -0.61 0.16 0.85
C ARG A 110 -1.48 1.12 0.06
N TYR A 111 -2.64 1.44 0.63
CA TYR A 111 -3.45 2.57 0.20
C TYR A 111 -2.97 3.92 0.81
N PRO A 112 -3.29 5.07 0.20
CA PRO A 112 -3.00 6.39 0.75
C PRO A 112 -4.02 6.80 1.84
N SER A 113 -4.14 6.01 2.90
CA SER A 113 -5.21 6.17 3.90
C SER A 113 -4.99 7.26 4.96
N TYR A 114 -3.78 7.80 5.05
CA TYR A 114 -3.37 8.85 5.99
C TYR A 114 -2.63 10.01 5.29
N PRO A 115 -3.24 10.69 4.31
CA PRO A 115 -2.59 11.78 3.59
C PRO A 115 -2.42 13.01 4.50
N GLU A 116 -1.17 13.42 4.75
CA GLU A 116 -0.89 14.58 5.60
C GLU A 116 -1.06 15.93 4.89
N LEU A 117 -1.05 15.92 3.56
CA LEU A 117 -1.19 17.12 2.75
C LEU A 117 -2.45 17.92 3.15
N ASP A 118 -2.26 19.23 3.32
CA ASP A 118 -3.26 20.20 3.75
C ASP A 118 -3.94 19.88 5.10
N GLY A 119 -3.31 19.04 5.94
CA GLY A 119 -3.84 18.64 7.23
C GLY A 119 -5.07 17.73 7.15
N THR A 120 -5.26 17.06 6.01
CA THR A 120 -6.37 16.11 5.78
C THR A 120 -6.41 15.04 6.87
N TRP A 121 -5.26 14.45 7.16
CA TRP A 121 -5.04 13.54 8.27
C TRP A 121 -3.97 14.08 9.22
N LYS A 122 -4.10 13.74 10.49
CA LYS A 122 -3.10 13.98 11.54
C LYS A 122 -2.97 12.74 12.41
N PHE A 123 -1.75 12.41 12.78
CA PHE A 123 -1.48 11.36 13.74
C PHE A 123 -2.22 11.64 15.08
N PRO A 124 -2.87 10.64 15.70
CA PRO A 124 -2.93 9.22 15.33
C PRO A 124 -4.27 8.80 14.68
N GLY A 125 -4.91 9.60 13.82
CA GLY A 125 -6.25 9.27 13.29
C GLY A 125 -6.35 7.89 12.58
N ILE A 126 -7.54 7.29 12.57
CA ILE A 126 -7.79 5.98 11.93
C ILE A 126 -7.58 5.95 10.41
N GLY A 127 -7.52 7.11 9.74
CA GLY A 127 -7.44 7.19 8.28
C GLY A 127 -8.80 6.99 7.60
N ALA A 128 -8.79 6.75 6.28
CA ALA A 128 -10.01 6.45 5.53
C ALA A 128 -9.75 5.44 4.40
N PHE A 129 -10.76 4.63 4.08
CA PHE A 129 -10.72 3.72 2.93
C PHE A 129 -10.63 4.50 1.61
N GLN A 130 -9.72 4.06 0.73
CA GLN A 130 -9.35 4.76 -0.52
C GLN A 130 -9.85 4.04 -1.78
N CYS A 131 -11.06 3.49 -1.74
CA CYS A 131 -11.60 2.60 -2.76
C CYS A 131 -12.82 3.13 -3.52
N TYR A 132 -13.00 4.45 -3.56
CA TYR A 132 -14.19 5.09 -4.13
C TYR A 132 -14.02 5.54 -5.59
N ASP A 133 -12.91 5.18 -6.23
CA ASP A 133 -12.79 5.33 -7.68
C ASP A 133 -13.72 4.34 -8.39
N ARG A 134 -14.21 4.71 -9.58
CA ARG A 134 -15.23 3.92 -10.28
C ARG A 134 -14.80 2.49 -10.61
N PHE A 135 -13.51 2.22 -10.76
CA PHE A 135 -13.00 0.91 -11.12
C PHE A 135 -13.00 -0.02 -9.90
N MET A 136 -12.54 0.47 -8.75
CA MET A 136 -12.66 -0.26 -7.49
C MET A 136 -14.12 -0.46 -7.08
N LEU A 137 -15.00 0.54 -7.23
CA LEU A 137 -16.43 0.37 -6.94
C LEU A 137 -17.09 -0.68 -7.85
N ALA A 138 -16.71 -0.75 -9.13
CA ALA A 138 -17.17 -1.80 -10.03
C ALA A 138 -16.69 -3.19 -9.59
N SER A 139 -15.42 -3.32 -9.16
CA SER A 139 -14.85 -4.55 -8.61
C SER A 139 -15.55 -5.00 -7.32
N LEU A 140 -15.84 -4.07 -6.41
CA LEU A 140 -16.59 -4.33 -5.17
C LEU A 140 -17.99 -4.86 -5.50
N ARG A 141 -18.71 -4.19 -6.40
CA ARG A 141 -20.06 -4.59 -6.80
C ARG A 141 -20.08 -5.99 -7.42
N ALA A 142 -19.11 -6.30 -8.29
CA ALA A 142 -18.99 -7.63 -8.87
C ALA A 142 -18.71 -8.70 -7.80
N SER A 143 -17.81 -8.41 -6.86
CA SER A 143 -17.48 -9.30 -5.74
C SER A 143 -18.68 -9.56 -4.83
N ALA A 144 -19.47 -8.52 -4.55
CA ALA A 144 -20.68 -8.60 -3.74
C ALA A 144 -21.77 -9.47 -4.38
N ILE A 145 -21.99 -9.30 -5.69
CA ILE A 145 -22.90 -10.16 -6.47
C ILE A 145 -22.43 -11.61 -6.43
N SER A 146 -21.13 -11.86 -6.62
CA SER A 146 -20.57 -13.21 -6.59
C SER A 146 -20.67 -13.87 -5.21
N ALA A 147 -20.65 -13.08 -4.14
CA ALA A 147 -20.84 -13.55 -2.77
C ALA A 147 -22.31 -13.81 -2.41
N GLY A 148 -23.26 -13.53 -3.31
CA GLY A 148 -24.70 -13.68 -3.06
C GLY A 148 -25.30 -12.53 -2.25
N HIS A 149 -24.56 -11.44 -2.05
CA HIS A 149 -24.95 -10.27 -1.26
C HIS A 149 -24.80 -8.96 -2.06
N PRO A 150 -25.61 -8.72 -3.12
CA PRO A 150 -25.49 -7.52 -3.94
C PRO A 150 -25.54 -6.20 -3.14
N GLU A 151 -26.24 -6.19 -2.01
CA GLU A 151 -26.37 -5.06 -1.10
C GLU A 151 -25.05 -4.62 -0.46
N TRP A 152 -24.06 -5.53 -0.38
CA TRP A 152 -22.71 -5.22 0.10
C TRP A 152 -21.87 -4.44 -0.93
N GLY A 153 -22.34 -4.36 -2.17
CA GLY A 153 -21.65 -3.74 -3.29
C GLY A 153 -21.91 -2.24 -3.47
N HIS A 154 -22.61 -1.59 -2.54
CA HIS A 154 -23.00 -0.17 -2.68
C HIS A 154 -21.87 0.83 -2.39
N GLY A 155 -20.77 0.38 -1.79
CA GLY A 155 -19.62 1.21 -1.43
C GLY A 155 -18.89 0.66 -0.20
N GLY A 156 -17.86 1.37 0.24
CA GLY A 156 -17.21 1.07 1.52
C GLY A 156 -18.12 1.34 2.73
N PRO A 157 -17.73 0.92 3.94
CA PRO A 157 -18.55 1.03 5.13
C PRO A 157 -18.97 2.48 5.42
N SER A 158 -20.27 2.73 5.49
CA SER A 158 -20.84 4.07 5.71
C SER A 158 -20.61 4.62 7.13
N ASP A 159 -20.19 3.76 8.04
CA ASP A 159 -20.02 4.01 9.47
C ASP A 159 -18.54 3.99 9.90
N ALA A 160 -17.61 4.15 8.95
CA ALA A 160 -16.17 4.24 9.16
C ALA A 160 -15.67 5.63 9.64
N ALA A 161 -16.57 6.59 9.84
CA ALA A 161 -16.26 7.96 10.30
C ALA A 161 -15.20 8.70 9.45
N GLY A 162 -14.40 9.57 10.06
CA GLY A 162 -13.46 10.48 9.38
C GLY A 162 -11.97 10.11 9.57
N TYR A 163 -11.09 10.71 8.75
CA TYR A 163 -9.62 10.51 8.84
C TYR A 163 -9.05 10.61 10.27
N ASN A 164 -9.50 11.62 11.02
CA ASN A 164 -9.00 11.95 12.36
C ASN A 164 -9.86 11.40 13.49
N SER A 165 -10.82 10.53 13.19
CA SER A 165 -11.64 9.87 14.21
C SER A 165 -10.79 8.88 15.01
N TRP A 166 -11.24 8.58 16.22
CA TRP A 166 -10.74 7.47 17.01
C TRP A 166 -11.55 6.20 16.71
N PRO A 167 -11.00 4.99 16.92
CA PRO A 167 -11.72 3.74 16.67
C PRO A 167 -13.07 3.67 17.40
N GLU A 168 -13.14 4.12 18.65
CA GLU A 168 -14.37 4.07 19.46
C GLU A 168 -15.46 5.07 18.99
N ASP A 169 -15.08 6.13 18.27
CA ASP A 169 -16.01 7.10 17.70
C ASP A 169 -16.59 6.65 16.34
N ALA A 170 -16.06 5.56 15.78
CA ALA A 170 -16.44 5.04 14.48
C ALA A 170 -17.17 3.69 14.65
N PRO A 171 -18.50 3.61 14.42
CA PRO A 171 -19.25 2.38 14.64
C PRO A 171 -18.71 1.17 13.87
N PHE A 172 -18.07 1.39 12.72
CA PHE A 172 -17.39 0.33 11.99
C PHE A 172 -16.20 -0.25 12.76
N PHE A 173 -15.41 0.57 13.48
CA PHE A 173 -14.12 0.21 14.10
C PHE A 173 -14.16 0.00 15.62
N ARG A 174 -15.20 0.47 16.31
CA ARG A 174 -15.31 0.37 17.77
C ARG A 174 -15.32 -1.07 18.27
N HIS A 175 -15.09 -1.26 19.56
CA HIS A 175 -15.08 -2.60 20.16
C HIS A 175 -16.46 -3.29 20.16
N ASP A 176 -17.50 -2.58 20.59
CA ASP A 176 -18.84 -3.14 20.79
C ASP A 176 -19.75 -2.96 19.56
N GLY A 177 -20.44 -4.03 19.14
CA GLY A 177 -21.33 -3.99 17.97
C GLY A 177 -20.58 -3.66 16.67
N ALA A 178 -19.36 -4.19 16.54
CA ALA A 178 -18.36 -3.73 15.61
C ALA A 178 -18.61 -4.14 14.16
N GLY A 179 -18.72 -3.16 13.26
CA GLY A 179 -18.92 -3.39 11.83
C GLY A 179 -17.80 -4.22 11.18
N TRP A 180 -16.54 -4.01 11.60
CA TRP A 180 -15.35 -4.70 11.11
C TRP A 180 -15.36 -6.22 11.37
N HIS A 181 -16.10 -6.67 12.38
CA HIS A 181 -16.24 -8.09 12.76
C HIS A 181 -17.62 -8.67 12.40
N SER A 182 -18.36 -7.99 11.53
CA SER A 182 -19.61 -8.51 10.95
C SER A 182 -19.34 -9.29 9.66
N PRO A 183 -20.30 -10.10 9.15
CA PRO A 183 -20.15 -10.74 7.83
C PRO A 183 -19.86 -9.76 6.68
N TYR A 184 -20.48 -8.57 6.70
CA TYR A 184 -20.16 -7.51 5.74
C TYR A 184 -18.74 -6.97 5.93
N GLY A 185 -18.32 -6.74 7.17
CA GLY A 185 -16.98 -6.27 7.50
C GLY A 185 -15.90 -7.24 7.02
N ASP A 186 -16.06 -8.54 7.30
CA ASP A 186 -15.15 -9.57 6.82
C ASP A 186 -15.10 -9.64 5.29
N PHE A 187 -16.25 -9.57 4.63
CA PHE A 187 -16.33 -9.49 3.16
C PHE A 187 -15.58 -8.27 2.62
N PHE A 188 -15.88 -7.07 3.12
CA PHE A 188 -15.31 -5.83 2.62
C PHE A 188 -13.80 -5.77 2.86
N LEU A 189 -13.34 -6.10 4.07
CA LEU A 189 -11.93 -6.07 4.43
C LEU A 189 -11.13 -7.17 3.71
N SER A 190 -11.74 -8.34 3.47
CA SER A 190 -11.14 -9.38 2.64
C SER A 190 -11.01 -8.96 1.18
N TRP A 191 -12.02 -8.30 0.62
CA TRP A 191 -11.95 -7.74 -0.73
C TRP A 191 -10.89 -6.64 -0.83
N TYR A 192 -10.89 -5.68 0.11
CA TYR A 192 -10.01 -4.52 0.09
C TYR A 192 -8.53 -4.93 0.24
N SER A 193 -8.21 -5.75 1.25
CA SER A 193 -6.87 -6.30 1.42
C SER A 193 -6.48 -7.28 0.30
N GLY A 194 -7.45 -8.02 -0.24
CA GLY A 194 -7.25 -8.93 -1.36
C GLY A 194 -6.85 -8.22 -2.65
N LEU A 195 -7.42 -7.06 -2.95
CA LEU A 195 -7.00 -6.24 -4.09
C LEU A 195 -5.58 -5.71 -3.95
N LEU A 196 -5.17 -5.31 -2.73
CA LEU A 196 -3.79 -4.90 -2.47
C LEU A 196 -2.80 -6.06 -2.67
N LEU A 197 -3.15 -7.27 -2.23
CA LEU A 197 -2.33 -8.48 -2.48
C LEU A 197 -2.20 -8.78 -3.97
N GLN A 198 -3.29 -8.67 -4.73
CA GLN A 198 -3.28 -8.89 -6.18
C GLN A 198 -2.41 -7.84 -6.90
N HIS A 199 -2.48 -6.57 -6.48
CA HIS A 199 -1.61 -5.52 -6.99
C HIS A 199 -0.13 -5.88 -6.78
N GLY A 200 0.24 -6.21 -5.54
CA GLY A 200 1.61 -6.61 -5.22
C GLY A 200 2.09 -7.81 -6.04
N ASP A 201 1.26 -8.83 -6.21
CA ASP A 201 1.58 -10.03 -6.98
C ASP A 201 1.81 -9.73 -8.48
N LYS A 202 0.98 -8.87 -9.10
CA LYS A 202 1.15 -8.45 -10.50
C LYS A 202 2.42 -7.65 -10.71
N VAL A 203 2.67 -6.67 -9.84
CA VAL A 203 3.85 -5.79 -9.95
C VAL A 203 5.14 -6.58 -9.69
N LEU A 204 5.15 -7.49 -8.70
CA LEU A 204 6.28 -8.39 -8.47
C LEU A 204 6.50 -9.35 -9.62
N SER A 205 5.45 -9.94 -10.18
CA SER A 205 5.56 -10.82 -11.36
C SER A 205 6.25 -10.09 -12.52
N ALA A 206 5.86 -8.84 -12.77
CA ALA A 206 6.49 -8.00 -13.78
C ALA A 206 7.97 -7.69 -13.46
N ALA A 207 8.27 -7.32 -12.22
CA ALA A 207 9.63 -7.03 -11.78
C ALA A 207 10.54 -8.26 -11.86
N ALA A 208 10.06 -9.41 -11.37
CA ALA A 208 10.75 -10.68 -11.40
C ALA A 208 11.08 -11.10 -12.84
N ALA A 209 10.14 -10.94 -13.78
CA ALA A 209 10.39 -11.20 -15.19
C ALA A 209 11.45 -10.27 -15.80
N VAL A 210 11.48 -9.00 -15.39
CA VAL A 210 12.45 -8.02 -15.91
C VAL A 210 13.86 -8.28 -15.38
N PHE A 211 14.01 -8.47 -14.07
CA PHE A 211 15.29 -8.60 -13.39
C PHE A 211 15.75 -10.05 -13.21
N HIS A 212 15.08 -11.02 -13.84
CA HIS A 212 15.52 -12.40 -13.84
C HIS A 212 16.95 -12.52 -14.37
N GLY A 213 17.81 -13.24 -13.64
CA GLY A 213 19.19 -13.53 -14.05
C GLY A 213 20.17 -12.35 -13.94
N THR A 214 19.76 -11.18 -13.42
CA THR A 214 20.66 -10.03 -13.25
C THR A 214 21.53 -10.09 -11.99
N GLY A 215 21.23 -11.02 -11.07
CA GLY A 215 21.90 -11.13 -9.77
C GLY A 215 21.45 -10.12 -8.72
N THR A 216 20.48 -9.25 -9.03
CA THR A 216 19.88 -8.33 -8.04
C THR A 216 18.80 -9.02 -7.23
N LYS A 217 18.71 -8.69 -5.94
CA LYS A 217 17.53 -9.01 -5.12
C LYS A 217 16.37 -8.08 -5.48
N ILE A 218 15.14 -8.56 -5.40
CA ILE A 218 13.93 -7.73 -5.46
C ILE A 218 13.42 -7.55 -4.04
N SER A 219 12.98 -6.35 -3.70
CA SER A 219 12.34 -6.07 -2.40
C SER A 219 11.09 -5.22 -2.54
N VAL A 220 10.23 -5.31 -1.51
CA VAL A 220 8.98 -4.56 -1.40
C VAL A 220 8.94 -3.89 -0.04
N LYS A 221 8.50 -2.64 0.00
CA LYS A 221 8.33 -1.90 1.24
C LYS A 221 6.91 -2.08 1.77
N VAL A 222 6.78 -2.53 3.03
CA VAL A 222 5.51 -2.61 3.76
C VAL A 222 5.54 -1.58 4.89
N ALA A 223 4.47 -0.80 5.04
CA ALA A 223 4.42 0.30 6.00
C ALA A 223 4.18 -0.21 7.43
N GLY A 224 4.88 0.40 8.39
CA GLY A 224 4.70 0.15 9.82
C GLY A 224 3.58 1.02 10.41
N ILE A 225 2.34 0.54 10.32
CA ILE A 225 1.17 1.25 10.85
C ILE A 225 0.98 0.88 12.33
N HIS A 226 1.72 1.57 13.20
CA HIS A 226 1.82 1.18 14.60
C HIS A 226 0.75 1.78 15.51
N TRP A 227 0.04 2.84 15.10
CA TRP A 227 -1.03 3.45 15.90
C TRP A 227 -2.33 2.65 15.81
N HIS A 228 -3.10 2.67 16.89
CA HIS A 228 -4.28 1.83 17.09
C HIS A 228 -4.06 0.32 17.02
N TYR A 229 -2.82 -0.17 16.83
CA TYR A 229 -2.50 -1.61 16.89
C TYR A 229 -2.91 -2.23 18.24
N GLY A 230 -2.86 -1.47 19.33
CA GLY A 230 -3.34 -1.96 20.64
C GLY A 230 -4.86 -2.13 20.76
N THR A 231 -5.65 -1.68 19.78
CA THR A 231 -7.11 -1.87 19.75
C THR A 231 -7.47 -3.22 19.12
N ARG A 232 -8.73 -3.68 19.23
CA ARG A 232 -9.11 -4.96 18.59
C ARG A 232 -9.25 -4.87 17.07
N SER A 233 -9.69 -3.71 16.58
CA SER A 233 -9.94 -3.49 15.15
C SER A 233 -8.68 -3.20 14.36
N HIS A 234 -7.63 -2.68 15.00
CA HIS A 234 -6.42 -2.24 14.30
C HIS A 234 -6.77 -1.24 13.16
N ALA A 235 -7.67 -0.29 13.45
CA ALA A 235 -8.38 0.51 12.44
C ALA A 235 -7.48 1.16 11.38
N ALA A 236 -6.30 1.65 11.77
CA ALA A 236 -5.35 2.27 10.85
C ALA A 236 -4.72 1.27 9.87
N GLU A 237 -4.44 0.04 10.32
CA GLU A 237 -3.97 -1.04 9.45
C GLU A 237 -5.06 -1.42 8.45
N LEU A 238 -6.33 -1.52 8.91
CA LEU A 238 -7.47 -1.84 8.05
C LEU A 238 -7.64 -0.81 6.93
N THR A 239 -7.60 0.48 7.23
CA THR A 239 -7.73 1.54 6.21
C THR A 239 -6.52 1.59 5.28
N ALA A 240 -5.32 1.23 5.74
CA ALA A 240 -4.12 1.09 4.92
C ALA A 240 -4.15 -0.13 3.99
N GLY A 241 -5.11 -1.06 4.18
CA GLY A 241 -5.30 -2.28 3.40
C GLY A 241 -4.69 -3.53 4.03
N TYR A 242 -4.11 -3.42 5.22
CA TYR A 242 -3.63 -4.55 6.00
C TYR A 242 -4.80 -5.05 6.85
N TYR A 243 -5.45 -6.14 6.41
CA TYR A 243 -6.51 -6.75 7.21
C TYR A 243 -5.93 -7.58 8.37
N ASN A 244 -5.17 -6.90 9.21
CA ASN A 244 -4.66 -7.35 10.50
C ASN A 244 -5.67 -6.94 11.57
N THR A 245 -5.96 -7.83 12.50
CA THR A 245 -6.79 -7.54 13.68
C THR A 245 -6.26 -8.37 14.84
N TYR A 246 -6.83 -8.18 16.03
CA TYR A 246 -6.49 -9.02 17.17
C TYR A 246 -6.68 -10.53 16.89
N PHE A 247 -7.59 -10.90 15.98
CA PHE A 247 -7.93 -12.30 15.67
C PHE A 247 -7.35 -12.82 14.36
N ARG A 248 -6.67 -11.97 13.57
CA ARG A 248 -6.24 -12.30 12.20
C ARG A 248 -4.88 -11.69 11.92
N ASN A 249 -3.92 -12.51 11.49
CA ASN A 249 -2.63 -12.02 11.01
C ASN A 249 -2.76 -11.52 9.56
N GLY A 250 -2.81 -10.20 9.38
CA GLY A 250 -2.93 -9.55 8.07
C GLY A 250 -1.63 -9.49 7.28
N TYR A 251 -0.48 -9.67 7.93
CA TYR A 251 0.84 -9.60 7.31
C TYR A 251 1.31 -10.94 6.73
N MET A 252 0.81 -12.07 7.26
CA MET A 252 1.15 -13.41 6.76
C MET A 252 0.85 -13.57 5.25
N PRO A 253 -0.34 -13.22 4.72
CA PRO A 253 -0.60 -13.34 3.29
C PRO A 253 0.29 -12.43 2.42
N ILE A 254 0.71 -11.27 2.95
CA ILE A 254 1.64 -10.36 2.27
C ILE A 254 3.02 -11.01 2.18
N ALA A 255 3.53 -11.55 3.30
CA ALA A 255 4.80 -12.26 3.34
C ALA A 255 4.82 -13.50 2.44
N GLU A 256 3.73 -14.28 2.43
CA GLU A 256 3.57 -15.42 1.51
C GLU A 256 3.59 -14.97 0.05
N MET A 257 2.88 -13.89 -0.28
CA MET A 257 2.87 -13.32 -1.64
C MET A 257 4.27 -12.89 -2.06
N ILE A 258 4.97 -12.11 -1.23
CA ILE A 258 6.36 -11.67 -1.49
C ILE A 258 7.30 -12.89 -1.63
N GLY A 259 7.14 -13.88 -0.75
CA GLY A 259 7.95 -15.10 -0.73
C GLY A 259 7.79 -15.97 -1.98
N ARG A 260 6.60 -16.04 -2.59
CA ARG A 260 6.38 -16.75 -3.87
C ARG A 260 7.24 -16.19 -5.01
N HIS A 261 7.60 -14.90 -4.95
CA HIS A 261 8.47 -14.24 -5.93
C HIS A 261 9.95 -14.27 -5.54
N GLY A 262 10.31 -14.88 -4.39
CA GLY A 262 11.67 -14.84 -3.85
C GLY A 262 12.15 -13.43 -3.50
N ALA A 263 11.21 -12.50 -3.29
CA ALA A 263 11.50 -11.12 -2.94
C ALA A 263 11.70 -10.94 -1.43
N VAL A 264 12.30 -9.81 -1.04
CA VAL A 264 12.55 -9.43 0.35
C VAL A 264 11.48 -8.45 0.84
N LEU A 265 10.96 -8.67 2.05
CA LEU A 265 10.08 -7.73 2.72
C LEU A 265 10.93 -6.71 3.50
N ASN A 266 10.90 -5.45 3.07
CA ASN A 266 11.49 -4.34 3.80
C ASN A 266 10.41 -3.66 4.65
N PHE A 267 10.65 -3.55 5.96
CA PHE A 267 9.69 -3.02 6.92
C PHE A 267 10.23 -1.75 7.59
N THR A 268 9.34 -0.82 7.95
CA THR A 268 9.67 0.42 8.65
C THR A 268 9.40 0.30 10.15
N CYS A 269 9.72 1.34 10.93
CA CYS A 269 9.43 1.46 12.37
C CYS A 269 10.26 0.54 13.28
N VAL A 270 11.38 0.00 12.78
CA VAL A 270 12.29 -0.87 13.56
C VAL A 270 13.03 -0.14 14.68
N GLU A 271 13.11 1.19 14.58
CA GLU A 271 13.76 2.07 15.54
C GLU A 271 12.85 2.51 16.70
N MET A 272 11.53 2.34 16.56
CA MET A 272 10.54 2.94 17.44
C MET A 272 10.26 2.06 18.67
N LYS A 273 10.00 2.69 19.82
CA LYS A 273 9.61 2.02 21.06
C LYS A 273 8.21 2.38 21.50
N ASN A 274 7.51 1.45 22.14
CA ASN A 274 6.17 1.67 22.67
C ASN A 274 6.09 2.89 23.61
N SER A 275 7.14 3.11 24.41
CA SER A 275 7.22 4.22 25.38
C SER A 275 7.38 5.61 24.76
N GLU A 276 7.67 5.70 23.45
CA GLU A 276 7.90 6.98 22.75
C GLU A 276 6.59 7.61 22.23
N HIS A 277 5.46 6.93 22.43
CA HIS A 277 4.17 7.32 21.86
C HIS A 277 3.12 7.69 22.92
N PRO A 278 2.17 8.56 22.58
CA PRO A 278 1.02 8.85 23.42
C PRO A 278 0.22 7.58 23.76
N THR A 279 -0.20 7.44 25.03
CA THR A 279 -0.90 6.23 25.50
C THR A 279 -2.25 6.04 24.83
N ASP A 280 -2.98 7.13 24.60
CA ASP A 280 -4.27 7.17 23.91
C ASP A 280 -4.16 6.67 22.45
N ALA A 281 -3.06 6.96 21.76
CA ALA A 281 -2.79 6.47 20.40
C ALA A 281 -2.72 4.94 20.28
N MET A 282 -2.60 4.22 21.40
CA MET A 282 -2.53 2.74 21.46
C MET A 282 -1.45 2.18 20.52
N CYS A 283 -0.31 2.88 20.45
CA CYS A 283 0.80 2.49 19.59
C CYS A 283 1.51 1.23 20.11
N ARG A 284 1.84 0.31 19.20
CA ARG A 284 2.57 -0.93 19.50
C ARG A 284 3.63 -1.28 18.42
N PRO A 285 4.58 -0.37 18.11
CA PRO A 285 5.60 -0.64 17.09
C PRO A 285 6.46 -1.89 17.39
N GLU A 286 6.78 -2.17 18.65
CA GLU A 286 7.64 -3.32 19.01
C GLU A 286 6.93 -4.65 18.73
N GLU A 287 5.66 -4.76 19.11
CA GLU A 287 4.83 -5.93 18.81
C GLU A 287 4.55 -6.06 17.31
N LEU A 288 4.31 -4.95 16.62
CA LEU A 288 4.11 -4.94 15.17
C LEU A 288 5.35 -5.47 14.43
N VAL A 289 6.55 -4.97 14.76
CA VAL A 289 7.80 -5.47 14.17
C VAL A 289 7.98 -6.96 14.46
N THR A 290 7.67 -7.40 15.68
CA THR A 290 7.73 -8.82 16.05
C THR A 290 6.75 -9.66 15.23
N GLN A 291 5.51 -9.20 15.02
CA GLN A 291 4.51 -9.89 14.21
C GLN A 291 4.96 -10.02 12.75
N VAL A 292 5.47 -8.95 12.15
CA VAL A 292 5.93 -8.95 10.76
C VAL A 292 7.17 -9.83 10.59
N ALA A 293 8.10 -9.80 11.53
CA ALA A 293 9.31 -10.63 11.51
C ALA A 293 9.04 -12.14 11.69
N THR A 294 7.98 -12.49 12.40
CA THR A 294 7.59 -13.90 12.63
C THR A 294 6.64 -14.42 11.55
N GLY A 295 5.84 -13.54 10.93
CA GLY A 295 4.99 -13.86 9.79
C GLY A 295 5.72 -13.85 8.44
N GLY A 296 6.78 -13.06 8.31
CA GLY A 296 7.65 -13.00 7.14
C GLY A 296 9.09 -13.37 7.50
N GLY A 297 9.59 -14.47 6.93
CA GLY A 297 10.92 -14.99 7.23
C GLY A 297 12.02 -13.94 7.12
N ARG A 298 12.81 -13.82 8.20
CA ARG A 298 14.07 -13.06 8.38
C ARG A 298 14.01 -11.57 8.01
N LEU A 299 13.96 -10.73 9.04
CA LEU A 299 14.45 -9.34 9.00
C LEU A 299 15.88 -9.34 8.44
N ALA A 300 16.13 -8.56 7.39
CA ALA A 300 17.44 -8.38 6.76
C ALA A 300 18.28 -7.33 7.49
#